data_AF-A0A2E4FNX5-F1
#
_entry.id   AF-A0A2E4FNX5-F1
#
_cell.length_a   1.000
_cell.length_b   1.000
_cell.length_c   1.000
_cell.angle_alpha   90.00
_cell.angle_beta   90.00
_cell.angle_gamma   90.00
#
_symmetry.space_group_name_H-M   'P 1'
#
loop_
_entity.id
_entity.type
_entity.pdbx_description
1 polymer ?
#
loop_
_entity_poly.entity_id
_entity_poly.type
_entity_poly.pdbx_seq_one_letter_code
_entity_poly.pdbx_strand_id
1 'polypeptide(L)'
;MGGVNMRRPHALGQLRRTDSAQRSKTMRTNTNKGFTLIELLIVVAIIGIVSAIAVPGLLRARMFVNEAWAVGSMRAINSSQSTYAASCGSGFYAPTLVSLGMAPTVGGGDGFIGTDLNTDPSVKSSYTIALTAGAAAPGSPASCNGMAAGATMETYFVGAAPTSGGGVRYFGSNQGGAI
;
A
#
# COMPACT_ATOMS: atom_id res chain seq x y z
N MET A 1 -13.96 39.64 -47.74
CA MET A 1 -14.11 40.96 -48.41
C MET A 1 -15.58 41.32 -48.39
N GLY A 2 -15.92 42.50 -47.87
CA GLY A 2 -17.26 43.10 -47.93
C GLY A 2 -18.24 42.50 -46.92
N GLY A 3 -19.01 43.23 -46.14
CA GLY A 3 -19.21 44.67 -46.04
C GLY A 3 -20.14 44.92 -44.84
N VAL A 4 -19.91 46.02 -44.11
CA VAL A 4 -20.78 47.20 -44.15
C VAL A 4 -22.02 47.01 -43.26
N ASN A 5 -22.01 47.53 -42.03
CA ASN A 5 -22.42 48.90 -41.65
C ASN A 5 -23.93 49.02 -41.38
N MET A 6 -24.28 49.04 -40.09
CA MET A 6 -24.93 50.15 -39.39
C MET A 6 -26.08 50.91 -40.08
N ARG A 7 -27.27 50.88 -39.44
CA ARG A 7 -28.20 52.02 -39.09
C ARG A 7 -29.65 51.47 -39.03
N ARG A 8 -30.31 51.47 -37.84
CA ARG A 8 -31.35 52.42 -37.34
C ARG A 8 -32.61 52.50 -38.24
N PRO A 9 -33.85 52.81 -37.78
CA PRO A 9 -34.31 53.19 -36.42
C PRO A 9 -35.70 52.63 -35.98
N HIS A 10 -36.07 52.99 -34.74
CA HIS A 10 -37.38 53.39 -34.19
C HIS A 10 -38.71 52.83 -34.74
N ALA A 11 -39.49 52.18 -33.86
CA ALA A 11 -40.94 52.37 -33.79
C ALA A 11 -41.46 52.16 -32.36
N LEU A 12 -42.08 53.21 -31.82
CA LEU A 12 -42.86 53.22 -30.60
C LEU A 12 -44.17 52.45 -30.82
N GLY A 13 -44.33 51.31 -30.14
CA GLY A 13 -45.61 50.62 -29.97
C GLY A 13 -46.10 50.82 -28.55
N GLN A 14 -46.99 51.79 -28.37
CA GLN A 14 -47.69 52.03 -27.11
C GLN A 14 -48.69 50.92 -26.77
N LEU A 15 -48.92 50.78 -25.45
CA LEU A 15 -50.17 50.38 -24.79
C LEU A 15 -50.62 48.91 -24.93
N ARG A 16 -50.49 48.18 -23.82
CA ARG A 16 -51.67 47.51 -23.25
C ARG A 16 -51.52 47.29 -21.74
N ARG A 17 -52.58 47.70 -21.05
CA ARG A 17 -52.86 47.53 -19.63
C ARG A 17 -52.89 46.05 -19.23
N THR A 18 -52.58 45.86 -17.93
CA THR A 18 -53.09 44.82 -17.02
C THR A 18 -52.88 43.36 -17.43
N ASP A 19 -51.98 42.67 -16.74
CA ASP A 19 -52.47 41.77 -15.70
C ASP A 19 -51.41 41.47 -14.65
N SER A 20 -51.77 41.81 -13.42
CA SER A 20 -51.12 41.48 -12.17
C SER A 20 -51.23 39.97 -11.94
N ALA A 21 -50.52 39.15 -12.71
CA ALA A 21 -50.30 37.77 -12.34
C ALA A 21 -49.28 37.76 -11.20
N GLN A 22 -49.79 37.97 -9.99
CA GLN A 22 -49.10 37.84 -8.71
C GLN A 22 -48.67 36.38 -8.56
N ARG A 23 -47.59 36.02 -9.25
CA ARG A 23 -46.89 34.74 -9.12
C ARG A 23 -46.27 34.78 -7.73
N SER A 24 -47.05 34.35 -6.74
CA SER A 24 -46.56 34.02 -5.41
C SER A 24 -45.50 32.94 -5.60
N LYS A 25 -44.25 33.40 -5.73
CA LYS A 25 -43.07 32.56 -5.59
C LYS A 25 -43.04 32.23 -4.11
N THR A 26 -43.79 31.20 -3.71
CA THR A 26 -43.66 30.60 -2.39
C THR A 26 -42.18 30.29 -2.21
N MET A 27 -41.48 31.15 -1.48
CA MET A 27 -40.15 30.85 -1.00
C MET A 27 -40.34 29.67 -0.07
N ARG A 28 -40.06 28.45 -0.57
CA ARG A 28 -39.84 27.31 0.30
C ARG A 28 -38.68 27.72 1.18
N THR A 29 -39.01 28.17 2.39
CA THR A 29 -38.02 28.43 3.43
C THR A 29 -37.37 27.08 3.68
N ASN A 30 -36.14 26.91 3.20
CA ASN A 30 -35.30 25.82 3.64
C ASN A 30 -35.15 25.99 5.14
N THR A 31 -35.94 25.23 5.89
CA THR A 31 -35.86 25.16 7.35
C THR A 31 -34.56 24.42 7.63
N ASN A 32 -33.48 25.19 7.77
CA ASN A 32 -32.22 24.70 8.28
C ASN A 32 -32.43 24.32 9.74
N LYS A 33 -32.88 23.09 9.96
CA LYS A 33 -32.92 22.48 11.30
C LYS A 33 -31.47 22.30 11.74
N GLY A 34 -31.02 23.15 12.66
CA GLY A 34 -29.73 22.99 13.33
C GLY A 34 -29.74 21.79 14.26
N PHE A 35 -28.61 21.12 14.39
CA PHE A 35 -28.40 20.04 15.36
C PHE A 35 -28.35 20.64 16.77
N THR A 36 -29.02 20.04 17.74
CA THR A 36 -29.00 20.53 19.12
C THR A 36 -27.70 20.14 19.82
N LEU A 37 -27.24 20.94 20.79
CA LEU A 37 -26.06 20.61 21.60
C LEU A 37 -26.25 19.29 22.37
N ILE A 38 -27.47 19.01 22.84
CA ILE A 38 -27.77 17.77 23.55
C ILE A 38 -27.69 16.54 22.64
N GLU A 39 -28.10 16.66 21.37
CA GLU A 39 -27.93 15.59 20.39
C GLU A 39 -26.44 15.30 20.17
N LEU A 40 -25.59 16.33 20.06
CA LEU A 40 -24.14 16.09 19.89
C LEU A 40 -23.53 15.44 21.13
N LEU A 41 -23.95 15.85 22.33
CA LEU A 41 -23.45 15.31 23.59
C LEU A 41 -23.75 13.82 23.75
N ILE A 42 -24.96 13.38 23.40
CA ILE A 42 -25.32 11.95 23.49
C ILE A 42 -24.54 11.12 22.47
N VAL A 43 -24.35 11.64 21.25
CA VAL A 43 -23.60 10.94 20.20
C VAL A 43 -22.15 10.73 20.62
N VAL A 44 -21.46 11.77 21.12
CA VAL A 44 -20.06 11.62 21.57
C VAL A 44 -19.96 10.74 22.81
N ALA A 45 -20.96 10.75 23.70
CA ALA A 45 -20.99 9.86 24.86
C ALA A 45 -21.05 8.38 24.44
N ILE A 46 -21.93 8.03 23.50
CA ILE A 46 -22.06 6.64 23.01
C ILE A 46 -20.81 6.20 22.25
N ILE A 47 -20.29 7.05 21.35
CA ILE A 47 -19.04 6.75 20.63
C ILE A 47 -17.87 6.61 21.62
N GLY A 48 -17.85 7.41 22.69
CA GLY A 48 -16.87 7.31 23.78
C GLY A 48 -16.89 5.94 24.45
N ILE A 49 -18.07 5.43 24.82
CA ILE A 49 -18.24 4.11 25.44
C ILE A 49 -17.76 3.00 24.50
N VAL A 50 -18.16 3.05 23.23
CA VAL A 50 -17.75 2.06 22.22
C VAL A 50 -16.24 2.10 21.99
N SER A 51 -15.66 3.29 21.85
CA SER A 51 -14.22 3.45 21.58
C SER A 51 -13.36 3.00 22.75
N ALA A 52 -13.79 3.21 24.00
CA ALA A 52 -13.07 2.74 25.19
C ALA A 52 -12.84 1.22 25.19
N ILE A 53 -13.81 0.45 24.70
CA ILE A 53 -13.69 -1.02 24.59
C ILE A 53 -12.96 -1.42 23.30
N ALA A 54 -13.26 -0.74 22.19
CA ALA A 54 -12.75 -1.12 20.87
C ALA A 54 -11.26 -0.81 20.66
N VAL A 55 -10.77 0.34 21.13
CA VAL A 55 -9.39 0.79 20.93
C VAL A 55 -8.33 -0.20 21.45
N PRO A 56 -8.39 -0.69 22.71
CA PRO A 56 -7.38 -1.64 23.19
C PRO A 56 -7.41 -2.96 22.41
N GLY A 57 -8.60 -3.43 22.02
CA GLY A 57 -8.76 -4.63 21.18
C GLY A 57 -8.15 -4.44 19.78
N LEU A 58 -8.38 -3.28 19.16
CA LEU A 58 -7.82 -2.93 17.85
C LEU A 58 -6.29 -2.86 17.87
N LEU A 59 -5.70 -2.27 18.92
CA LEU A 59 -4.24 -2.22 19.06
C LEU A 59 -3.64 -3.62 19.13
N ARG A 60 -4.26 -4.53 19.89
CA ARG A 60 -3.83 -5.93 19.96
C ARG A 60 -4.00 -6.66 18.65
N ALA A 61 -5.12 -6.46 17.95
CA ALA A 61 -5.35 -7.02 16.62
C ALA A 61 -4.28 -6.56 15.62
N ARG A 62 -3.89 -5.28 15.65
CA ARG A 62 -2.82 -4.76 14.80
C ARG A 62 -1.47 -5.43 15.05
N MET A 63 -1.11 -5.69 16.30
CA MET A 63 0.13 -6.42 16.63
C MET A 63 0.13 -7.84 16.04
N PHE A 64 -0.99 -8.57 16.15
CA PHE A 64 -1.13 -9.90 15.55
C PHE A 64 -1.07 -9.88 14.02
N VAL A 65 -1.66 -8.87 13.38
CA VAL A 65 -1.55 -8.69 11.93
C VAL A 65 -0.11 -8.45 11.52
N ASN A 66 0.64 -7.61 12.25
CA ASN A 66 2.05 -7.37 11.97
C ASN A 66 2.90 -8.64 12.13
N GLU A 67 2.64 -9.44 13.16
CA GLU A 67 3.27 -10.76 13.34
C GLU A 67 2.93 -11.72 12.19
N ALA A 68 1.66 -11.77 11.77
CA ALA A 68 1.25 -12.60 10.65
C ALA A 68 1.90 -12.15 9.33
N TRP A 69 2.07 -10.84 9.12
CA TRP A 69 2.81 -10.29 7.98
C TRP A 69 4.28 -10.74 8.01
N ALA A 70 4.97 -10.64 9.14
CA ALA A 70 6.36 -11.09 9.26
C ALA A 70 6.52 -12.58 8.90
N VAL A 71 5.63 -13.43 9.41
CA VAL A 71 5.62 -14.87 9.09
C VAL A 71 5.30 -15.10 7.61
N GLY A 72 4.34 -14.37 7.05
CA GLY A 72 4.02 -14.42 5.62
C GLY A 72 5.19 -14.02 4.73
N SER A 73 5.91 -12.97 5.09
CA SER A 73 7.09 -12.48 4.38
C SER A 73 8.23 -13.49 4.38
N MET A 74 8.50 -14.21 5.49
CA MET A 74 9.51 -15.27 5.47
C MET A 74 9.11 -16.42 4.54
N ARG A 75 7.83 -16.82 4.50
CA ARG A 75 7.36 -17.83 3.55
C ARG A 75 7.53 -17.36 2.10
N ALA A 76 7.21 -16.09 1.84
CA ALA A 76 7.43 -15.48 0.53
C ALA A 76 8.92 -15.52 0.16
N ILE A 77 9.82 -15.12 1.07
CA ILE A 77 11.28 -15.16 0.85
C ILE A 77 11.76 -16.59 0.58
N ASN A 78 11.32 -17.58 1.36
CA ASN A 78 11.71 -18.98 1.12
C ASN A 78 11.22 -19.48 -0.25
N SER A 79 9.99 -19.16 -0.63
CA SER A 79 9.45 -19.51 -1.94
C SER A 79 10.23 -18.82 -3.07
N SER A 80 10.55 -17.54 -2.91
CA SER A 80 11.34 -16.76 -3.86
C SER A 80 12.75 -17.32 -4.00
N GLN A 81 13.41 -17.69 -2.89
CA GLN A 81 14.72 -18.33 -2.89
C GLN A 81 14.71 -19.69 -3.59
N SER A 82 13.68 -20.51 -3.36
CA SER A 82 13.51 -21.78 -4.06
C SER A 82 13.35 -21.59 -5.56
N THR A 83 12.53 -20.63 -5.98
CA THR A 83 12.33 -20.31 -7.41
C THR A 83 13.62 -19.77 -8.02
N TYR A 84 14.29 -18.84 -7.33
CA TYR A 84 15.58 -18.28 -7.75
C TYR A 84 16.61 -19.39 -7.95
N ALA A 85 16.79 -20.28 -6.98
CA ALA A 85 17.72 -21.39 -7.08
C ALA A 85 17.41 -22.28 -8.29
N ALA A 86 16.13 -22.58 -8.53
CA ALA A 86 15.71 -23.46 -9.62
C ALA A 86 15.91 -22.84 -11.02
N SER A 87 15.68 -21.54 -11.21
CA SER A 87 15.63 -20.92 -12.55
C SER A 87 16.73 -19.91 -12.86
N CYS A 88 17.41 -19.38 -11.84
CA CYS A 88 18.36 -18.27 -12.00
C CYS A 88 19.71 -18.51 -11.35
N GLY A 89 19.72 -19.14 -10.17
CA GLY A 89 20.89 -19.37 -9.33
C GLY A 89 21.56 -20.72 -9.55
N SER A 90 21.08 -21.55 -10.49
CA SER A 90 21.66 -22.87 -10.80
C SER A 90 21.81 -23.79 -9.58
N GLY A 91 20.80 -23.80 -8.71
CA GLY A 91 20.78 -24.54 -7.44
C GLY A 91 21.25 -23.75 -6.23
N PHE A 92 21.79 -22.54 -6.41
CA PHE A 92 22.30 -21.69 -5.34
C PHE A 92 21.35 -20.52 -5.03
N TYR A 93 21.53 -19.94 -3.85
CA TYR A 93 20.63 -18.93 -3.29
C TYR A 93 21.15 -17.50 -3.48
N ALA A 94 20.22 -16.56 -3.51
CA ALA A 94 20.52 -15.13 -3.60
C ALA A 94 21.04 -14.62 -2.25
N PRO A 95 22.12 -13.81 -2.22
CA PRO A 95 22.75 -13.36 -0.99
C PRO A 95 21.99 -12.25 -0.26
N THR A 96 21.19 -11.45 -0.98
CA THR A 96 20.44 -10.31 -0.43
C THR A 96 19.04 -10.22 -1.03
N LEU A 97 18.12 -9.58 -0.31
CA LEU A 97 16.78 -9.26 -0.81
C LEU A 97 16.81 -8.39 -2.07
N VAL A 98 17.80 -7.51 -2.18
CA VAL A 98 18.03 -6.68 -3.36
C VAL A 98 18.30 -7.54 -4.58
N SER A 99 19.23 -8.50 -4.47
CA SER A 99 19.54 -9.42 -5.57
C SER A 99 18.34 -10.29 -5.94
N LEU A 100 17.56 -10.73 -4.96
CA LEU A 100 16.33 -11.51 -5.19
C LEU A 100 15.25 -10.69 -5.91
N GLY A 101 15.20 -9.39 -5.67
CA GLY A 101 14.28 -8.45 -6.34
C GLY A 101 14.75 -7.95 -7.70
N MET A 102 15.97 -8.28 -8.14
CA MET A 102 16.47 -7.93 -9.47
C MET A 102 15.85 -8.83 -10.53
N ALA A 103 15.32 -8.22 -11.58
CA ALA A 103 14.80 -8.92 -12.75
C ALA A 103 15.91 -9.69 -13.49
N PRO A 104 15.60 -10.84 -14.11
CA PRO A 104 16.50 -11.52 -15.03
C PRO A 104 16.94 -10.60 -16.19
N THR A 105 18.24 -10.56 -16.48
CA THR A 105 18.80 -9.79 -17.59
C THR A 105 18.65 -10.50 -18.93
N VAL A 106 18.53 -11.83 -18.89
CA VAL A 106 18.24 -12.71 -20.03
C VAL A 106 16.82 -13.23 -19.92
N GLY A 107 16.04 -13.09 -21.00
CA GLY A 107 14.63 -13.50 -21.06
C GLY A 107 13.64 -12.48 -20.48
N GLY A 108 14.09 -11.52 -19.67
CA GLY A 108 13.27 -10.49 -19.05
C GLY A 108 12.33 -11.03 -17.96
N GLY A 109 11.43 -10.18 -17.47
CA GLY A 109 10.46 -10.51 -16.42
C GLY A 109 10.62 -9.67 -15.16
N ASP A 110 9.87 -10.03 -14.11
CA ASP A 110 9.96 -9.39 -12.80
C ASP A 110 11.02 -10.06 -11.92
N GLY A 111 11.39 -9.40 -10.82
CA GLY A 111 12.21 -10.01 -9.77
C GLY A 111 11.48 -11.17 -9.08
N PHE A 112 12.23 -11.98 -8.34
CA PHE A 112 11.70 -13.17 -7.66
C PHE A 112 10.89 -12.84 -6.41
N ILE A 113 10.99 -11.61 -5.91
CA ILE A 113 10.28 -11.13 -4.74
C ILE A 113 9.62 -9.77 -5.01
N GLY A 114 8.50 -9.52 -4.31
CA GLY A 114 7.74 -8.28 -4.41
C GLY A 114 8.55 -7.04 -4.03
N THR A 115 8.14 -5.89 -4.57
CA THR A 115 8.78 -4.58 -4.34
C THR A 115 8.68 -4.11 -2.89
N ASP A 116 7.86 -4.76 -2.07
CA ASP A 116 7.73 -4.49 -0.65
C ASP A 116 8.79 -5.19 0.21
N LEU A 117 9.57 -6.10 -0.39
CA LEU A 117 10.66 -6.84 0.25
C LEU A 117 11.97 -6.79 -0.57
N ASN A 118 12.13 -5.86 -1.53
CA ASN A 118 13.29 -5.81 -2.42
C ASN A 118 14.43 -4.91 -1.93
N THR A 119 14.43 -4.53 -0.66
CA THR A 119 15.52 -3.82 0.03
C THR A 119 16.08 -4.70 1.15
N ASP A 120 17.35 -4.53 1.50
CA ASP A 120 17.97 -5.35 2.55
C ASP A 120 18.71 -4.45 3.57
N PRO A 121 18.22 -4.32 4.81
CA PRO A 121 16.98 -4.92 5.33
C PRO A 121 15.72 -4.21 4.81
N SER A 122 14.64 -4.97 4.65
CA SER A 122 13.30 -4.45 4.36
C SER A 122 12.57 -4.07 5.63
N VAL A 123 11.94 -2.89 5.66
CA VAL A 123 11.17 -2.42 6.84
C VAL A 123 9.71 -2.18 6.45
N LYS A 124 8.80 -2.98 7.01
CA LYS A 124 7.36 -2.90 6.73
C LYS A 124 6.55 -3.48 7.89
N SER A 125 5.33 -2.98 8.08
CA SER A 125 4.39 -3.50 9.11
C SER A 125 5.01 -3.55 10.51
N SER A 126 5.86 -2.57 10.84
CA SER A 126 6.63 -2.53 12.09
C SER A 126 7.50 -3.78 12.33
N TYR A 127 8.06 -4.33 11.26
CA TYR A 127 9.10 -5.34 11.27
C TYR A 127 10.27 -4.94 10.38
N THR A 128 11.47 -5.29 10.79
CA THR A 128 12.69 -5.29 9.98
C THR A 128 12.99 -6.72 9.57
N ILE A 129 13.01 -6.98 8.28
CA ILE A 129 13.32 -8.27 7.68
C ILE A 129 14.69 -8.17 7.01
N ALA A 130 15.61 -9.03 7.41
CA ALA A 130 16.96 -9.08 6.85
C ALA A 130 17.22 -10.47 6.29
N LEU A 131 17.75 -10.52 5.07
CA LEU A 131 18.32 -11.75 4.53
C LEU A 131 19.83 -11.72 4.82
N THR A 132 20.32 -12.78 5.41
CA THR A 132 21.73 -12.95 5.73
C THR A 132 22.28 -14.09 4.88
N ALA A 133 23.28 -13.76 4.06
CA ALA A 133 24.03 -14.74 3.29
C ALA A 133 24.66 -15.80 4.21
N GLY A 134 24.52 -17.07 3.83
CA GLY A 134 25.21 -18.17 4.47
C GLY A 134 26.61 -18.38 3.89
N ALA A 135 27.00 -19.64 3.72
CA ALA A 135 28.29 -19.94 3.10
C ALA A 135 28.28 -19.55 1.61
N ALA A 136 29.33 -18.85 1.17
CA ALA A 136 29.54 -18.58 -0.25
C ALA A 136 29.69 -19.88 -1.04
N ALA A 137 29.27 -19.86 -2.30
CA ALA A 137 29.42 -20.96 -3.25
C ALA A 137 30.44 -20.58 -4.34
N PRO A 138 31.78 -20.70 -4.11
CA PRO A 138 32.79 -20.19 -5.05
C PRO A 138 32.74 -20.83 -6.44
N GLY A 139 32.19 -22.05 -6.54
CA GLY A 139 32.02 -22.78 -7.79
C GLY A 139 30.73 -22.47 -8.54
N SER A 140 29.90 -21.56 -8.05
CA SER A 140 28.63 -21.26 -8.71
C SER A 140 28.83 -20.50 -10.02
N PRO A 141 28.03 -20.78 -11.06
CA PRO A 141 28.03 -20.00 -12.28
C PRO A 141 27.44 -18.61 -12.05
N ALA A 142 27.62 -17.72 -13.03
CA ALA A 142 26.90 -16.44 -13.04
C ALA A 142 25.38 -16.68 -13.08
N SER A 143 24.62 -15.86 -12.35
CA SER A 143 23.16 -15.99 -12.29
C SER A 143 22.45 -15.19 -13.38
N CYS A 144 21.20 -15.54 -13.66
CA CYS A 144 20.39 -14.89 -14.70
C CYS A 144 20.12 -13.39 -14.46
N ASN A 145 20.26 -12.91 -13.23
CA ASN A 145 20.04 -11.53 -12.82
C ASN A 145 21.36 -10.72 -12.69
N GLY A 146 22.43 -11.18 -13.35
CA GLY A 146 23.67 -10.42 -13.50
C GLY A 146 24.66 -10.54 -12.34
N MET A 147 24.46 -11.47 -11.39
CA MET A 147 25.51 -11.73 -10.40
C MET A 147 26.66 -12.55 -11.02
N ALA A 148 27.88 -12.20 -10.64
CA ALA A 148 29.08 -12.88 -11.11
C ALA A 148 29.15 -14.35 -10.62
N ALA A 149 29.93 -15.16 -11.32
CA ALA A 149 30.27 -16.50 -10.86
C ALA A 149 30.91 -16.44 -9.46
N GLY A 150 30.53 -17.37 -8.58
CA GLY A 150 31.00 -17.43 -7.19
C GLY A 150 30.30 -16.46 -6.23
N ALA A 151 29.33 -15.66 -6.67
CA ALA A 151 28.67 -14.64 -5.85
C ALA A 151 27.36 -15.10 -5.18
N THR A 152 26.84 -16.28 -5.52
CA THR A 152 25.68 -16.90 -4.87
C THR A 152 26.08 -17.68 -3.62
N MET A 153 25.08 -18.10 -2.84
CA MET A 153 25.27 -18.75 -1.54
C MET A 153 24.75 -20.19 -1.54
N GLU A 154 25.42 -21.06 -0.79
CA GLU A 154 24.98 -22.45 -0.50
C GLU A 154 23.77 -22.48 0.43
N THR A 155 23.70 -21.51 1.34
CA THR A 155 22.66 -21.42 2.37
C THR A 155 22.30 -19.96 2.61
N TYR A 156 21.17 -19.73 3.26
CA TYR A 156 20.76 -18.40 3.70
C TYR A 156 19.99 -18.49 5.01
N PHE A 157 19.95 -17.36 5.71
CA PHE A 157 19.09 -17.16 6.87
C PHE A 157 18.25 -15.92 6.62
N VAL A 158 17.00 -15.94 7.04
CA VAL A 158 16.13 -14.76 7.07
C VAL A 158 15.67 -14.55 8.50
N GLY A 159 15.75 -13.31 8.96
CA GLY A 159 15.26 -12.91 10.28
C GLY A 159 14.23 -11.80 10.17
N ALA A 160 13.21 -11.84 11.03
CA ALA A 160 12.24 -10.78 11.21
C ALA A 160 12.27 -10.28 12.66
N ALA A 161 12.67 -9.03 12.85
CA ALA A 161 12.73 -8.38 14.15
C ALA A 161 11.63 -7.30 14.25
N PRO A 162 10.85 -7.24 15.35
CA PRO A 162 9.85 -6.21 15.53
C PRO A 162 10.49 -4.84 15.75
N THR A 163 9.82 -3.79 15.26
CA THR A 163 10.13 -2.38 15.54
C THR A 163 9.03 -1.75 16.40
N SER A 164 9.17 -0.48 16.77
CA SER A 164 8.19 0.19 17.63
C SER A 164 6.77 0.17 17.02
N GLY A 165 5.78 -0.17 17.85
CA GLY A 165 4.38 -0.34 17.42
C GLY A 165 4.10 -1.63 16.63
N GLY A 166 5.09 -2.51 16.49
CA GLY A 166 4.96 -3.84 15.90
C GLY A 166 4.48 -4.91 16.86
N GLY A 167 4.79 -6.16 16.54
CA GLY A 167 4.63 -7.28 17.46
C GLY A 167 5.73 -7.32 18.51
N VAL A 168 5.75 -8.40 19.29
CA VAL A 168 6.82 -8.64 20.29
C VAL A 168 7.67 -9.85 19.96
N ARG A 169 7.31 -10.57 18.89
CA ARG A 169 7.94 -11.82 18.50
C ARG A 169 9.03 -11.58 17.47
N TYR A 170 10.12 -12.31 17.62
CA TYR A 170 11.13 -12.46 16.59
C TYR A 170 10.85 -13.75 15.84
N PHE A 171 11.17 -13.76 14.56
CA PHE A 171 11.07 -14.96 13.76
C PHE A 171 12.31 -15.15 12.90
N GLY A 172 12.56 -16.39 12.48
CA GLY A 172 13.63 -16.69 11.55
C GLY A 172 13.36 -17.96 10.77
N SER A 173 14.01 -18.07 9.62
CA SER A 173 13.99 -19.26 8.77
C SER A 173 15.32 -19.39 8.05
N ASN A 174 15.54 -20.54 7.44
CA ASN A 174 16.64 -20.81 6.52
C ASN A 174 16.11 -21.57 5.29
N GLN A 175 17.01 -22.11 4.47
CA GLN A 175 16.66 -22.93 3.31
C GLN A 175 15.80 -24.18 3.62
N GLY A 176 15.73 -24.61 4.88
CA GLY A 176 14.84 -25.69 5.32
C GLY A 176 13.37 -25.26 5.41
N GLY A 177 13.07 -23.96 5.32
CA GLY A 177 11.71 -23.43 5.23
C GLY A 177 10.91 -23.41 6.54
N ALA A 178 11.47 -23.93 7.63
CA ALA A 178 10.85 -23.88 8.96
C ALA A 178 10.95 -22.47 9.56
N ILE A 179 9.88 -22.06 10.25
CA ILE A 179 9.70 -20.73 10.87
C ILE A 179 9.43 -20.87 12.36
#